data_AF-A0A8J5S577-F1
#
_entry.id   AF-A0A8J5S577-F1
#
_cell.length_a   1.000
_cell.length_b   1.000
_cell.length_c   1.000
_cell.angle_alpha   90.00
_cell.angle_beta   90.00
_cell.angle_gamma   90.00
#
_symmetry.space_group_name_H-M   'P 1'
#
loop_
_entity.id
_entity.type
_entity.pdbx_description
1 polymer ?
#
loop_
_entity_poly.entity_id
_entity_poly.type
_entity_poly.pdbx_seq_one_letter_code
_entity_poly.pdbx_strand_id
1 'polypeptide(L)'
;MAVELRHVVGADRATLYYYCSTSEMWNSREVDYSPPDDRPVRPWGGNGVISYNRSLWWIDLTQGLVRCDPFVENPRLVHVPLPPCCELATSAAPEVTKCRCIQVSRGKIRFVQLEGDTNSTVIKSWTLQAGQQPGIIRWKPGFEIPILQVWAYEILGVAN
;
A
#
# COMPACT_ATOMS: atom_id res chain seq x y z
N MET A 1 -8.26 14.93 -12.72
CA MET A 1 -9.25 14.23 -11.87
C MET A 1 -8.62 13.96 -10.51
N ALA A 2 -9.38 14.10 -9.43
CA ALA A 2 -8.95 13.76 -8.06
C ALA A 2 -9.89 12.69 -7.50
N VAL A 3 -9.41 11.79 -6.64
CA VAL A 3 -10.22 10.72 -6.07
C VAL A 3 -9.83 10.46 -4.62
N GLU A 4 -10.82 10.30 -3.75
CA GLU A 4 -10.69 9.96 -2.34
C GLU A 4 -11.54 8.72 -2.05
N LEU A 5 -10.97 7.76 -1.30
CA LEU A 5 -11.70 6.60 -0.77
C LEU A 5 -12.04 6.89 0.68
N ARG A 6 -13.33 6.88 1.02
CA ARG A 6 -13.79 6.93 2.41
C ARG A 6 -14.46 5.62 2.77
N HIS A 7 -13.96 5.00 3.83
CA HIS A 7 -14.56 3.82 4.42
C HIS A 7 -15.31 4.20 5.68
N VAL A 8 -16.54 3.70 5.83
CA VAL A 8 -17.32 3.87 7.06
C VAL A 8 -16.99 2.72 7.99
N VAL A 9 -16.50 3.02 9.19
CA VAL A 9 -16.13 2.00 10.19
C VAL A 9 -17.32 1.07 10.46
N GLY A 10 -17.08 -0.24 10.32
CA GLY A 10 -18.11 -1.26 10.54
C GLY A 10 -19.07 -1.50 9.37
N ALA A 11 -18.91 -0.80 8.25
CA ALA A 11 -19.69 -1.05 7.03
C ALA A 11 -18.94 -1.93 6.04
N ASP A 12 -19.68 -2.73 5.29
CA ASP A 12 -19.25 -3.51 4.12
C ASP A 12 -19.20 -2.65 2.83
N ARG A 13 -19.32 -1.33 2.97
CA ARG A 13 -19.32 -0.37 1.87
C ARG A 13 -18.29 0.74 2.10
N ALA A 14 -17.77 1.24 1.00
CA ALA A 14 -16.98 2.46 0.95
C ALA A 14 -17.53 3.40 -0.12
N THR A 15 -17.16 4.67 -0.02
CA THR A 15 -17.54 5.70 -0.98
C THR A 15 -16.30 6.21 -1.69
N LEU A 16 -16.32 6.16 -3.01
CA LEU A 16 -15.36 6.85 -3.87
C LEU A 16 -15.89 8.24 -4.18
N TYR A 17 -15.23 9.26 -3.65
CA TYR A 17 -15.43 10.65 -4.07
C TYR A 17 -14.47 10.96 -5.20
N TYR A 18 -14.96 11.52 -6.31
CA TYR A 18 -14.09 11.89 -7.42
C TYR A 18 -14.49 13.24 -8.02
N TYR A 19 -13.47 14.01 -8.35
CA TYR A 19 -13.59 15.27 -9.07
C TYR A 19 -13.31 15.05 -10.55
N CYS A 20 -14.30 15.38 -11.39
CA CYS A 20 -14.18 15.38 -12.84
C CYS A 20 -13.96 16.81 -13.33
N SER A 21 -12.84 17.05 -14.00
CA SER A 21 -12.52 18.38 -14.55
C SER A 21 -13.41 18.75 -15.74
N THR A 22 -13.95 17.76 -16.46
CA THR A 22 -14.84 18.01 -17.61
C THR A 22 -16.21 18.50 -17.16
N SER A 23 -16.72 17.98 -16.05
CA SER A 23 -18.01 18.40 -15.48
C SER A 23 -17.86 19.44 -14.37
N GLU A 24 -16.62 19.79 -14.00
CA GLU A 24 -16.25 20.68 -12.87
C GLU A 24 -16.95 20.36 -11.54
N MET A 25 -17.33 19.10 -11.33
CA MET A 25 -18.14 18.68 -10.18
C MET A 25 -17.50 17.53 -9.42
N TRP A 26 -17.71 17.56 -8.11
CA TRP A 26 -17.52 16.40 -7.24
C TRP A 26 -18.70 15.44 -7.40
N ASN A 27 -18.38 14.17 -7.59
CA ASN A 27 -19.33 13.08 -7.66
C ASN A 27 -18.94 12.02 -6.62
N SER A 28 -19.89 11.16 -6.28
CA SER A 28 -19.65 10.01 -5.41
C SER A 28 -20.24 8.73 -6.01
N ARG A 29 -19.63 7.60 -5.67
CA ARG A 29 -20.17 6.26 -5.94
C ARG A 29 -19.93 5.37 -4.74
N GLU A 30 -20.94 4.60 -4.36
CA GLU A 30 -20.76 3.52 -3.41
C GLU A 30 -20.10 2.32 -4.10
N VAL A 31 -19.21 1.65 -3.36
CA VAL A 31 -18.53 0.44 -3.79
C VAL A 31 -18.51 -0.56 -2.65
N ASP A 32 -18.58 -1.84 -3.02
CA ASP A 32 -18.44 -2.92 -2.06
C ASP A 32 -17.04 -2.87 -1.43
N TYR A 33 -17.00 -2.94 -0.10
CA TYR A 33 -15.80 -2.96 0.72
C TYR A 33 -15.87 -4.18 1.64
N SER A 34 -15.43 -5.32 1.14
CA SER A 34 -15.37 -6.56 1.91
C SER A 34 -13.91 -6.99 2.05
N PRO A 35 -13.37 -7.03 3.28
CA PRO A 35 -12.03 -7.54 3.49
C PRO A 35 -11.94 -9.02 3.09
N PRO A 36 -10.77 -9.48 2.62
CA PRO A 36 -10.57 -10.88 2.32
C PRO A 36 -10.62 -11.73 3.60
N ASP A 37 -11.13 -12.96 3.46
CA ASP A 37 -11.11 -14.03 4.48
C ASP A 37 -11.96 -13.81 5.74
N ASP A 38 -13.15 -13.20 5.65
CA ASP A 38 -14.10 -13.01 6.77
C ASP A 38 -13.52 -12.27 8.00
N ARG A 39 -12.42 -11.56 7.83
CA ARG A 39 -11.77 -10.83 8.93
C ARG A 39 -12.66 -9.67 9.39
N PRO A 40 -12.63 -9.31 10.69
CA PRO A 40 -13.39 -8.18 11.18
C PRO A 40 -12.99 -6.91 10.41
N VAL A 41 -13.99 -6.19 9.91
CA VAL A 41 -13.81 -4.91 9.22
C VAL A 41 -13.15 -3.94 10.19
N ARG A 42 -11.91 -3.57 9.89
CA ARG A 42 -11.15 -2.62 10.69
C ARG A 42 -11.06 -1.27 9.97
N PRO A 43 -10.97 -0.13 10.71
CA PRO A 43 -10.84 1.18 10.10
C PRO A 43 -9.63 1.26 9.19
N TRP A 44 -9.83 1.80 7.99
CA TRP A 44 -8.76 2.06 7.03
C TRP A 44 -7.82 3.17 7.54
N GLY A 45 -6.53 2.87 7.66
CA GLY A 45 -5.51 3.78 8.23
C GLY A 45 -5.08 4.93 7.33
N GLY A 46 -5.37 4.88 6.02
CA GLY A 46 -5.19 6.03 5.12
C GLY A 46 -3.76 6.58 5.02
N ASN A 47 -2.76 5.73 4.82
CA ASN A 47 -1.34 6.14 4.82
C ASN A 47 -0.83 6.73 3.50
N GLY A 48 -1.67 6.76 2.45
CA GLY A 48 -1.34 7.37 1.17
C GLY A 48 -2.06 6.73 -0.01
N VAL A 49 -1.76 7.23 -1.21
CA VAL A 49 -2.29 6.71 -2.47
C VAL A 49 -1.20 6.74 -3.54
N ILE A 50 -1.16 5.72 -4.40
CA ILE A 50 -0.31 5.68 -5.59
C ILE A 50 -1.14 5.38 -6.84
N SER A 51 -0.72 5.95 -7.97
CA SER A 51 -1.25 5.58 -9.29
C SER A 51 -0.35 4.55 -9.93
N TYR A 52 -0.90 3.40 -10.31
CA TYR A 52 -0.14 2.33 -10.93
C TYR A 52 -1.04 1.45 -11.81
N ASN A 53 -0.64 1.25 -13.06
CA ASN A 53 -1.32 0.40 -14.03
C ASN A 53 -2.83 0.69 -14.15
N ARG A 54 -3.18 1.97 -14.42
CA ARG A 54 -4.54 2.50 -14.57
C ARG A 54 -5.42 2.45 -13.32
N SER A 55 -4.88 2.01 -12.19
CA SER A 55 -5.62 1.97 -10.94
C SER A 55 -4.99 2.90 -9.91
N LEU A 56 -5.84 3.37 -9.00
CA LEU A 56 -5.40 3.92 -7.73
C LEU A 56 -5.24 2.80 -6.73
N TRP A 57 -4.23 2.93 -5.88
CA TRP A 57 -3.91 2.01 -4.81
C TRP A 57 -3.83 2.81 -3.53
N TRP A 58 -4.86 2.69 -2.70
CA TRP A 58 -4.85 3.24 -1.35
C TRP A 58 -3.97 2.34 -0.49
N ILE A 59 -3.13 2.98 0.33
CA ILE A 59 -2.15 2.32 1.18
C ILE A 59 -2.61 2.36 2.64
N ASP A 60 -2.55 1.21 3.29
CA ASP A 60 -2.56 1.08 4.73
C ASP A 60 -1.39 0.17 5.15
N LEU A 61 -0.40 0.78 5.80
CA LEU A 61 0.87 0.14 6.17
C LEU A 61 0.72 -0.92 7.27
N THR A 62 -0.50 -1.14 7.76
CA THR A 62 -0.83 -2.15 8.78
C THR A 62 -1.59 -3.35 8.20
N GLN A 63 -2.36 -3.20 7.10
CA GLN A 63 -3.17 -4.29 6.49
C GLN A 63 -2.77 -4.59 5.06
N GLY A 64 -2.38 -3.59 4.28
CA GLY A 64 -2.05 -3.77 2.88
C GLY A 64 -2.58 -2.65 2.00
N LEU A 65 -3.12 -3.04 0.85
CA LEU A 65 -3.54 -2.12 -0.20
C LEU A 65 -4.97 -2.40 -0.60
N VAL A 66 -5.66 -1.36 -1.05
CA VAL A 66 -6.90 -1.47 -1.80
C VAL A 66 -6.66 -0.88 -3.17
N ARG A 67 -6.91 -1.66 -4.22
CA ARG A 67 -6.79 -1.22 -5.61
C ARG A 67 -8.17 -1.00 -6.21
N CYS A 68 -8.35 0.08 -6.96
CA CYS A 68 -9.51 0.28 -7.82
C CYS A 68 -9.14 1.10 -9.07
N ASP A 69 -9.78 0.82 -10.20
CA ASP A 69 -9.90 1.81 -11.27
C ASP A 69 -11.19 2.61 -11.01
N PRO A 70 -11.13 3.87 -10.53
CA PRO A 70 -12.31 4.64 -10.19
C PRO A 70 -13.06 5.18 -11.42
N PHE A 71 -12.50 5.04 -12.63
CA PHE A 71 -13.02 5.68 -13.85
C PHE A 71 -13.80 4.72 -14.75
N VAL A 72 -13.87 3.44 -14.40
CA VAL A 72 -14.78 2.50 -15.07
C VAL A 72 -16.22 2.68 -14.58
N GLU A 73 -17.17 2.15 -15.34
CA GLU A 73 -18.60 2.22 -14.99
C GLU A 73 -18.89 1.57 -13.63
N ASN A 74 -18.35 0.36 -13.41
CA ASN A 74 -18.55 -0.45 -12.22
C ASN A 74 -17.22 -0.67 -11.48
N PRO A 75 -16.75 0.30 -10.68
CA PRO A 75 -15.50 0.19 -9.94
C PRO A 75 -15.57 -0.94 -8.91
N ARG A 76 -14.51 -1.75 -8.83
CA ARG A 76 -14.40 -2.85 -7.86
C ARG A 76 -13.15 -2.67 -7.02
N LEU A 77 -13.32 -2.72 -5.71
CA LEU A 77 -12.21 -2.71 -4.77
C LEU A 77 -11.58 -4.11 -4.72
N VAL A 78 -10.26 -4.16 -4.86
CA VAL A 78 -9.48 -5.39 -4.72
C VAL A 78 -8.49 -5.20 -3.58
N HIS A 79 -8.69 -5.98 -2.51
CA HIS A 79 -7.76 -6.01 -1.40
C HIS A 79 -6.50 -6.80 -1.75
N VAL A 80 -5.36 -6.28 -1.33
CA VAL A 80 -4.06 -6.93 -1.45
C VAL A 80 -3.41 -6.91 -0.07
N PRO A 81 -3.27 -8.06 0.62
CA PRO A 81 -2.68 -8.09 1.95
C PRO A 81 -1.21 -7.67 1.89
N LEU A 82 -0.64 -7.28 3.03
CA LEU A 82 0.81 -7.13 3.17
C LEU A 82 1.53 -8.47 2.93
N PRO A 83 2.88 -8.48 2.78
CA PRO A 83 3.61 -9.73 2.79
C PRO A 83 3.34 -10.54 4.07
N PRO A 84 3.53 -11.88 4.03
CA PRO A 84 3.35 -12.73 5.20
C PRO A 84 4.08 -12.17 6.43
N CYS A 85 3.42 -12.27 7.59
CA CYS A 85 3.93 -11.80 8.89
C CYS A 85 4.15 -10.28 9.02
N CYS A 86 3.78 -9.46 8.02
CA CYS A 86 3.94 -8.01 8.09
C CYS A 86 2.67 -7.28 8.55
N GLU A 87 1.51 -7.95 8.58
CA GLU A 87 0.27 -7.37 9.10
C GLU A 87 0.39 -7.04 10.59
N LEU A 88 -0.15 -5.88 10.98
CA LEU A 88 -0.20 -5.43 12.38
C LEU A 88 -1.64 -5.43 12.89
N ALA A 89 -1.80 -5.74 14.17
CA ALA A 89 -3.10 -5.79 14.83
C ALA A 89 -3.74 -4.40 15.06
N THR A 90 -2.97 -3.31 14.95
CA THR A 90 -3.43 -1.95 15.26
C THR A 90 -3.08 -0.99 14.14
N SER A 91 -4.07 -0.22 13.67
CA SER A 91 -3.95 0.80 12.62
C SER A 91 -3.24 2.10 13.06
N ALA A 92 -2.81 2.19 14.33
CA ALA A 92 -2.58 3.47 15.00
C ALA A 92 -1.25 3.61 15.74
N ALA A 93 -0.19 2.88 15.37
CA ALA A 93 1.14 3.27 15.83
C ALA A 93 1.63 4.44 14.95
N PRO A 94 1.74 5.68 15.46
CA PRO A 94 2.21 6.84 14.67
C PRO A 94 3.61 6.64 14.06
N GLU A 95 4.35 5.64 14.55
CA GLU A 95 5.67 5.24 14.06
C GLU A 95 5.64 4.35 12.80
N VAL A 96 4.47 3.81 12.41
CA VAL A 96 4.39 2.88 11.26
C VAL A 96 4.88 3.55 9.98
N THR A 97 4.56 4.84 9.76
CA THR A 97 5.01 5.60 8.59
C THR A 97 6.51 5.90 8.61
N LYS A 98 7.18 5.84 9.78
CA LYS A 98 8.64 6.02 9.89
C LYS A 98 9.40 4.73 9.55
N CYS A 99 8.81 3.58 9.89
CA CYS A 99 9.46 2.28 9.71
C CYS A 99 8.96 1.51 8.49
N ARG A 100 7.93 1.98 7.79
CA ARG A 100 7.36 1.27 6.64
C ARG A 100 6.98 2.23 5.54
N CYS A 101 7.14 1.79 4.29
CA CYS A 101 6.60 2.50 3.15
C CYS A 101 6.16 1.55 2.04
N ILE A 102 5.15 1.98 1.27
CA ILE A 102 4.80 1.38 -0.02
C ILE A 102 4.93 2.45 -1.09
N GLN A 103 5.74 2.18 -2.11
CA GLN A 103 5.96 3.10 -3.22
C GLN A 103 6.23 2.39 -4.54
N VAL A 104 6.10 3.15 -5.64
CA VAL A 104 6.54 2.72 -6.96
C VAL A 104 8.02 3.06 -7.13
N SER A 105 8.84 2.06 -7.41
CA SER A 105 10.23 2.26 -7.80
C SER A 105 10.53 1.45 -9.06
N ARG A 106 11.27 1.99 -10.03
CA ARG A 106 11.61 1.28 -11.29
C ARG A 106 10.41 0.52 -11.92
N GLY A 107 9.24 1.17 -11.95
CA GLY A 107 8.01 0.60 -12.50
C GLY A 107 7.39 -0.56 -11.71
N LYS A 108 7.73 -0.75 -10.43
CA LYS A 108 7.18 -1.82 -9.59
C LYS A 108 6.79 -1.28 -8.22
N ILE A 109 5.63 -1.72 -7.72
CA ILE A 109 5.22 -1.47 -6.33
C ILE A 109 6.12 -2.27 -5.40
N ARG A 110 6.70 -1.61 -4.40
CA ARG A 110 7.50 -2.23 -3.35
C ARG A 110 7.01 -1.82 -1.98
N PHE A 111 7.08 -2.77 -1.06
CA PHE A 111 6.95 -2.54 0.37
C PHE A 111 8.34 -2.63 1.00
N VAL A 112 8.67 -1.69 1.87
CA VAL A 112 9.90 -1.70 2.66
C VAL A 112 9.51 -1.56 4.12
N GLN A 113 10.18 -2.34 4.98
CA GLN A 113 10.00 -2.29 6.41
C GLN A 113 11.36 -2.29 7.10
N LEU A 114 11.49 -1.44 8.12
CA LEU A 114 12.53 -1.50 9.13
C LEU A 114 12.03 -2.37 10.29
N GLU A 115 12.88 -3.29 10.73
CA GLU A 115 12.61 -4.19 11.85
C GLU A 115 13.83 -4.27 12.75
N GLY A 116 13.63 -4.37 14.06
CA GLY A 116 14.69 -4.41 15.06
C GLY A 116 14.78 -3.11 15.87
N ASP A 117 15.86 -2.97 16.61
CA ASP A 117 16.16 -1.81 17.45
C ASP A 117 17.32 -0.97 16.88
N THR A 118 17.74 0.06 17.61
CA THR A 118 18.80 0.99 17.22
C THR A 118 20.10 0.30 16.78
N ASN A 119 20.43 -0.88 17.33
CA ASN A 119 21.70 -1.56 17.07
C ASN A 119 21.57 -2.76 16.12
N SER A 120 20.34 -3.22 15.87
CA SER A 120 20.04 -4.42 15.10
C SER A 120 19.03 -4.18 13.96
N THR A 121 18.77 -2.91 13.61
CA THR A 121 17.80 -2.58 12.56
C THR A 121 18.17 -3.23 11.22
N VAL A 122 17.22 -3.98 10.66
CA VAL A 122 17.27 -4.61 9.35
C VAL A 122 16.24 -3.98 8.44
N ILE A 123 16.64 -3.70 7.20
CA ILE A 123 15.77 -3.27 6.11
C ILE A 123 15.33 -4.50 5.32
N LYS A 124 14.04 -4.78 5.32
CA LYS A 124 13.42 -5.82 4.51
C LYS A 124 12.62 -5.18 3.38
N SER A 125 12.65 -5.79 2.20
CA SER A 125 11.87 -5.34 1.06
C SER A 125 11.12 -6.46 0.36
N TRP A 126 9.99 -6.10 -0.24
CA TRP A 126 9.18 -6.98 -1.06
C TRP A 126 8.75 -6.24 -2.32
N THR A 127 8.66 -6.95 -3.42
CA THR A 127 8.15 -6.43 -4.69
C THR A 127 6.83 -7.10 -5.01
N LEU A 128 5.80 -6.30 -5.27
CA LEU A 128 4.50 -6.81 -5.67
C LEU A 128 4.59 -7.35 -7.09
N GLN A 129 4.27 -8.62 -7.25
CA GLN A 129 4.05 -9.24 -8.54
C GLN A 129 2.55 -9.21 -8.82
N ALA A 130 2.11 -8.19 -9.55
CA ALA A 130 0.80 -8.20 -10.19
C ALA A 130 0.99 -8.87 -11.56
N GLY A 131 0.53 -10.12 -11.70
CA GLY A 131 0.58 -10.82 -12.98
C GLY A 131 -0.22 -10.08 -14.08
N GLN A 132 0.12 -10.36 -15.34
CA GLN A 132 -0.73 -10.02 -16.50
C GLN A 132 -2.06 -10.80 -16.47
N GLN A 133 -2.05 -11.96 -15.82
CA GLN A 133 -3.25 -12.77 -15.59
C GLN A 133 -4.04 -12.24 -14.38
N PRO A 134 -5.37 -12.12 -14.50
CA PRO A 134 -6.24 -11.83 -13.36
C PRO A 134 -6.06 -12.86 -12.25
N GLY A 135 -5.83 -12.41 -11.01
CA GLY A 135 -5.99 -13.26 -9.82
C GLY A 135 -4.73 -13.64 -9.04
N ILE A 136 -3.52 -13.51 -9.59
CA ILE A 136 -2.29 -13.77 -8.81
C ILE A 136 -1.59 -12.46 -8.50
N ILE A 137 -1.92 -11.90 -7.35
CA ILE A 137 -1.19 -10.81 -6.71
C ILE A 137 -0.41 -11.42 -5.55
N ARG A 138 0.93 -11.38 -5.61
CA ARG A 138 1.78 -11.88 -4.54
C ARG A 138 2.98 -10.99 -4.29
N TRP A 139 3.42 -10.95 -3.04
CA TRP A 139 4.67 -10.32 -2.67
C TRP A 139 5.83 -11.28 -2.89
N LYS A 140 6.83 -10.86 -3.68
CA LYS A 140 8.11 -11.56 -3.79
C LYS A 140 9.12 -10.88 -2.84
N PRO A 141 9.76 -11.62 -1.92
CA PRO A 141 10.87 -11.10 -1.12
C PRO A 141 11.97 -10.51 -2.01
N GLY A 142 12.48 -9.36 -1.62
CA GLY A 142 13.59 -8.66 -2.25
C GLY A 142 14.88 -8.91 -1.47
N PHE A 143 15.39 -7.84 -0.86
CA PHE A 143 16.56 -7.89 0.01
C PHE A 143 16.17 -7.84 1.48
N GLU A 144 17.07 -8.35 2.31
CA GLU A 144 17.10 -8.22 3.76
C GLU A 144 18.53 -7.84 4.15
N ILE A 145 18.74 -6.61 4.61
CA ILE A 145 20.08 -6.07 4.89
C ILE A 145 20.08 -5.30 6.22
N PRO A 146 21.08 -5.48 7.09
CA PRO A 146 21.28 -4.60 8.24
C PRO A 146 21.47 -3.16 7.79
N ILE A 147 20.87 -2.20 8.50
CA ILE A 147 20.97 -0.77 8.16
C ILE A 147 22.42 -0.29 8.15
N LEU A 148 23.28 -0.87 9.01
CA LEU A 148 24.70 -0.57 9.08
C LEU A 148 25.46 -0.91 7.80
N GLN A 149 24.99 -1.92 7.04
CA GLN A 149 25.61 -2.29 5.77
C GLN A 149 25.28 -1.29 4.64
N VAL A 150 24.19 -0.54 4.73
CA VAL A 150 23.84 0.48 3.71
C VAL A 150 24.91 1.57 3.67
N TRP A 151 25.34 2.02 4.85
CA TRP A 151 26.30 3.12 5.01
C TRP A 151 27.76 2.67 4.87
N ALA A 152 28.05 1.38 4.98
CA ALA A 152 29.40 0.83 4.82
C ALA A 152 29.98 1.11 3.40
N TYR A 153 29.12 1.31 2.40
CA TYR A 153 29.54 1.63 1.03
C TYR A 153 29.91 3.12 0.82
N GLU A 154 29.53 4.03 1.71
CA GLU A 154 29.88 5.46 1.61
C GLU A 154 31.26 5.77 2.23
N ILE A 155 31.71 4.97 3.20
CA ILE A 155 33.00 5.16 3.88
C ILE A 155 34.17 4.62 3.04
N LEU A 156 33.90 3.71 2.10
CA LEU A 156 34.90 3.18 1.17
C LEU A 156 34.91 3.95 -0.17
N GLY A 157 34.50 5.22 -0.16
CA GLY A 157 34.67 6.17 -1.26
C GLY A 157 36.11 6.18 -1.75
N VAL A 158 36.32 5.37 -2.78
CA VAL A 158 37.56 5.16 -3.52
C VAL A 158 38.06 6.51 -4.02
N ALA A 159 39.27 6.86 -3.57
CA ALA A 159 40.15 7.72 -4.35
C ALA A 159 40.38 7.03 -5.70
N ASN A 160 39.77 7.55 -6.75
CA ASN A 160 40.14 7.30 -8.15
C ASN A 160 40.20 8.65 -8.86
#